data_AF-A0A2S8PIQ1-F1
#
_entry.id   AF-A0A2S8PIQ1-F1
#
_cell.length_a   1.000
_cell.length_b   1.000
_cell.length_c   1.000
_cell.angle_alpha   90.00
_cell.angle_beta   90.00
_cell.angle_gamma   90.00
#
_symmetry.space_group_name_H-M   'P 1'
#
loop_
_entity.id
_entity.type
_entity.pdbx_description
1 polymer ?
#
loop_
_entity_poly.entity_id
_entity_poly.type
_entity_poly.pdbx_seq_one_letter_code
_entity_poly.pdbx_strand_id
1 'polypeptide(L)'
;LDEVVRGSAAPGGLRPIFEVYRHDFDNIDFVKKHMQRKLKMPVIAIGGIHFMNGDVHRVAKRVADDVTAESLDCGHCLALEQPQALAGLLRSFFIR
;
A
#
# COMPACT_ATOMS: atom_id res chain seq x y z
N LEU A 1 -1.20 2.11 19.82
CA LEU A 1 -2.52 1.41 19.71
C LEU A 1 -3.64 2.34 20.14
N ASP A 2 -3.47 3.06 21.24
CA ASP A 2 -4.46 3.99 21.82
C ASP A 2 -5.06 4.97 20.82
N GLU A 3 -4.25 5.57 19.94
CA GLU A 3 -4.73 6.51 18.93
C GLU A 3 -5.65 5.84 17.89
N VAL A 4 -5.35 4.60 17.50
CA VAL A 4 -6.21 3.81 16.60
C VAL A 4 -7.53 3.46 17.27
N VAL A 5 -7.49 3.11 18.56
CA VAL A 5 -8.70 2.80 19.35
C VAL A 5 -9.55 4.06 19.52
N ARG A 6 -8.94 5.19 19.88
CA ARG A 6 -9.61 6.47 20.05
C ARG A 6 -10.36 6.88 18.79
N GLY A 7 -9.74 6.75 17.62
CA GLY A 7 -10.36 7.07 16.34
C GLY A 7 -11.46 6.09 15.94
N SER A 8 -11.22 4.79 16.09
CA SER A 8 -12.16 3.76 15.64
C SER A 8 -13.38 3.60 16.55
N ALA A 9 -13.24 3.82 17.86
CA ALA A 9 -14.34 3.68 18.84
C ALA A 9 -15.28 4.90 18.91
N ALA A 10 -14.93 6.04 18.31
CA ALA A 10 -15.80 7.20 18.25
C ALA A 10 -17.10 6.90 17.44
N PRO A 11 -18.23 7.61 17.69
CA PRO A 11 -19.42 7.45 16.87
C PRO A 11 -19.14 7.61 15.37
N GLY A 12 -19.37 6.54 14.60
CA GLY A 12 -19.06 6.50 13.16
C GLY A 12 -17.59 6.21 12.81
N GLY A 13 -16.69 6.05 13.78
CA GLY A 13 -15.26 5.81 13.57
C GLY A 13 -14.93 4.53 12.82
N LEU A 14 -15.73 3.47 12.99
CA LEU A 14 -15.61 2.22 12.22
C LEU A 14 -16.21 2.31 10.81
N ARG A 15 -17.05 3.30 10.52
CA ARG A 15 -17.71 3.42 9.21
C ARG A 15 -16.70 3.41 8.05
N PRO A 16 -15.70 4.31 7.98
CA PRO A 16 -14.75 4.32 6.86
C PRO A 16 -13.97 3.01 6.73
N ILE A 17 -13.65 2.34 7.85
CA ILE A 17 -12.97 1.03 7.84
C ILE A 17 -13.84 -0.01 7.14
N PHE A 18 -15.13 -0.07 7.47
CA PHE A 18 -16.06 -1.01 6.86
C PHE A 18 -16.45 -0.66 5.42
N GLU A 19 -16.49 0.62 5.06
CA GLU A 19 -16.80 1.04 3.68
C GLU A 19 -15.78 0.53 2.66
N VAL A 20 -14.49 0.43 3.03
CA VAL A 20 -13.46 -0.16 2.15
C VAL A 20 -13.84 -1.59 1.74
N TYR A 21 -14.38 -2.38 2.68
CA TYR A 21 -14.83 -3.75 2.40
C TYR A 21 -16.18 -3.81 1.70
N ARG A 22 -17.12 -2.90 2.02
CA ARG A 22 -18.44 -2.85 1.36
C ARG A 22 -18.33 -2.53 -0.13
N HIS A 23 -17.36 -1.69 -0.50
CA HIS A 23 -17.14 -1.25 -1.87
C HIS A 23 -16.07 -2.06 -2.61
N ASP A 24 -15.73 -3.27 -2.15
CA ASP A 24 -14.66 -4.07 -2.76
C ASP A 24 -14.93 -4.39 -4.24
N PHE A 25 -16.17 -4.77 -4.58
CA PHE A 25 -16.55 -5.05 -5.98
C PHE A 25 -16.53 -3.79 -6.86
N ASP A 26 -16.98 -2.65 -6.33
CA ASP A 26 -16.91 -1.37 -7.03
C ASP A 26 -15.43 -0.99 -7.31
N ASN A 27 -14.55 -1.22 -6.34
CA ASN A 27 -13.11 -1.00 -6.48
C ASN A 27 -12.49 -1.95 -7.52
N ILE A 28 -12.89 -3.22 -7.54
CA ILE A 28 -12.44 -4.19 -8.53
C ILE A 28 -12.81 -3.72 -9.95
N ASP A 29 -14.04 -3.27 -10.16
CA ASP A 29 -14.49 -2.79 -11.47
C ASP A 29 -13.77 -1.51 -11.87
N PHE A 30 -13.54 -0.60 -10.92
CA PHE A 30 -12.72 0.58 -11.13
C PHE A 30 -11.28 0.21 -11.56
N VAL A 31 -10.61 -0.69 -10.82
CA VAL A 31 -9.23 -1.10 -11.12
C VAL A 31 -9.17 -1.78 -12.49
N LYS A 32 -10.09 -2.72 -12.81
CA LYS A 32 -10.15 -3.39 -14.12
C LYS A 32 -10.28 -2.40 -15.28
N LYS A 33 -11.09 -1.36 -15.10
CA LYS A 33 -11.28 -0.31 -16.11
C LYS A 33 -10.00 0.50 -16.34
N HIS A 34 -9.27 0.84 -15.28
CA HIS A 34 -8.12 1.75 -15.38
C HIS A 34 -6.79 1.05 -15.62
N MET A 35 -6.64 -0.22 -15.22
CA MET A 35 -5.43 -1.00 -15.45
C MET A 35 -5.14 -1.29 -16.92
N GLN A 36 -6.08 -0.97 -17.83
CA GLN A 36 -5.87 -1.02 -19.28
C GLN A 36 -4.74 -0.09 -19.75
N ARG A 37 -4.44 0.97 -18.98
CA ARG A 37 -3.33 1.88 -19.23
C ARG A 37 -2.36 1.85 -18.06
N LYS A 38 -1.13 1.41 -18.33
CA LYS A 38 -0.06 1.40 -17.33
C LYS A 38 0.37 2.82 -16.93
N LEU A 39 0.77 2.95 -15.67
CA LEU A 39 1.46 4.11 -15.11
C LEU A 39 2.79 4.31 -15.83
N LYS A 40 3.06 5.56 -16.22
CA LYS A 40 4.23 5.95 -17.03
C LYS A 40 5.33 6.66 -16.22
N MET A 41 5.00 7.11 -15.01
CA MET A 41 5.99 7.58 -14.06
C MET A 41 6.69 6.39 -13.37
N PRO A 42 7.89 6.59 -12.81
CA PRO A 42 8.51 5.63 -11.92
C PRO A 42 7.60 5.27 -10.74
N VAL A 43 7.55 4.00 -10.36
CA VAL A 43 6.78 3.49 -9.23
C VAL A 43 7.69 2.71 -8.29
N ILE A 44 7.54 2.92 -6.98
CA ILE A 44 8.14 2.06 -5.96
C ILE A 44 7.07 1.18 -5.30
N ALA A 45 7.36 -0.09 -5.13
CA ALA A 45 6.50 -1.08 -4.49
C ALA A 45 7.26 -1.72 -3.31
N ILE A 46 6.86 -1.38 -2.09
CA ILE A 46 7.53 -1.80 -0.85
C ILE A 46 6.66 -2.82 -0.12
N GLY A 47 7.14 -4.06 0.00
CA GLY A 47 6.44 -5.15 0.69
C GLY A 47 7.05 -5.44 2.06
N GLY A 48 6.23 -5.91 3.01
CA GLY A 48 6.73 -6.51 4.24
C GLY A 48 7.02 -7.99 4.01
N ILE A 49 8.21 -8.49 4.35
CA ILE A 49 8.61 -9.90 4.15
C ILE A 49 7.58 -10.86 4.78
N HIS A 50 6.98 -10.48 5.90
CA HIS A 50 6.00 -11.30 6.62
C HIS A 50 4.54 -10.98 6.23
N PHE A 51 4.30 -10.09 5.27
CA PHE A 51 2.96 -9.72 4.82
C PHE A 51 2.91 -9.32 3.33
N MET A 52 2.38 -10.22 2.49
CA MET A 52 2.08 -9.97 1.07
C MET A 52 3.28 -9.50 0.20
N ASN A 53 4.53 -9.71 0.64
CA ASN A 53 5.75 -9.21 -0.02
C ASN A 53 5.75 -9.36 -1.55
N GLY A 54 5.83 -10.60 -2.04
CA GLY A 54 5.91 -10.87 -3.48
C GLY A 54 4.65 -10.47 -4.25
N ASP A 55 3.49 -10.44 -3.58
CA ASP A 55 2.24 -10.00 -4.18
C ASP A 55 2.22 -8.50 -4.46
N VAL A 56 2.77 -7.68 -3.55
CA VAL A 56 2.93 -6.23 -3.75
C VAL A 56 3.76 -5.96 -5.01
N HIS A 57 4.89 -6.65 -5.17
CA HIS A 57 5.74 -6.51 -6.35
C HIS A 57 5.04 -6.98 -7.63
N ARG A 58 4.37 -8.13 -7.56
CA ARG A 58 3.65 -8.73 -8.69
C ARG A 58 2.52 -7.81 -9.17
N VAL A 59 1.75 -7.24 -8.26
CA VAL A 59 0.63 -6.33 -8.60
C VAL A 59 1.17 -5.03 -9.18
N ALA A 60 2.22 -4.44 -8.61
CA ALA A 60 2.81 -3.21 -9.14
C ALA A 60 3.28 -3.37 -10.61
N LYS A 61 3.93 -4.50 -10.93
CA LYS A 61 4.39 -4.80 -12.30
C LYS A 61 3.24 -5.02 -13.31
N ARG A 62 2.01 -5.30 -12.83
CA ARG A 62 0.83 -5.37 -13.71
C ARG A 62 0.35 -3.99 -14.13
N VAL A 63 0.54 -2.98 -13.29
CA VAL A 63 -0.03 -1.63 -13.47
C VAL A 63 1.00 -0.58 -13.89
N ALA A 64 2.29 -0.89 -13.86
CA ALA A 64 3.37 0.03 -14.25
C ALA A 64 4.45 -0.69 -15.07
N ASP A 65 5.21 0.07 -15.86
CA ASP A 65 6.35 -0.42 -16.64
C ASP A 65 7.69 -0.23 -15.91
N ASP A 66 7.84 0.88 -15.17
CA ASP A 66 9.03 1.22 -14.39
C ASP A 66 8.75 1.03 -12.89
N VAL A 67 9.16 -0.12 -12.36
CA VAL A 67 8.89 -0.52 -10.96
C VAL A 67 10.20 -0.84 -10.23
N THR A 68 10.48 -0.07 -9.18
CA THR A 68 11.45 -0.41 -8.14
C THR A 68 10.75 -1.25 -7.08
N ALA A 69 11.21 -2.49 -6.87
CA ALA A 69 10.62 -3.41 -5.89
C ALA A 69 11.55 -3.55 -4.68
N GLU A 70 11.02 -3.25 -3.49
CA GLU A 70 11.77 -3.29 -2.24
C GLU A 70 11.03 -4.12 -1.19
N SER A 71 11.77 -4.65 -0.22
CA SER A 71 11.21 -5.44 0.87
C SER A 71 11.81 -5.01 2.21
N LEU A 72 10.97 -4.97 3.25
CA LEU A 72 11.39 -4.71 4.62
C LEU A 72 11.08 -5.90 5.50
N ASP A 73 11.98 -6.20 6.45
CA ASP A 73 11.81 -7.29 7.43
C ASP A 73 10.77 -6.90 8.50
N CYS A 74 9.50 -6.97 8.12
CA CYS A 74 8.34 -6.61 8.94
C CYS A 74 7.03 -7.19 8.35
N GLY A 75 5.94 -7.00 9.09
CA GLY A 75 4.57 -7.30 8.71
C GLY A 75 3.93 -6.22 7.83
N HIS A 76 2.68 -5.88 8.14
CA HIS A 76 1.85 -5.04 7.29
C HIS A 76 2.15 -3.53 7.47
N CYS A 77 2.43 -3.10 8.70
CA CYS A 77 2.45 -1.70 9.06
C CYS A 77 3.87 -1.13 8.96
N LEU A 78 4.41 -1.06 7.74
CA LEU A 78 5.81 -0.67 7.45
C LEU A 78 6.26 0.58 8.23
N ALA A 79 5.41 1.61 8.29
CA ALA A 79 5.72 2.87 8.96
C ALA A 79 5.80 2.77 10.50
N LEU A 80 5.13 1.79 11.10
CA LEU A 80 5.20 1.52 12.54
C LEU A 80 6.32 0.53 12.87
N GLU A 81 6.54 -0.45 12.00
CA GLU A 81 7.46 -1.57 12.27
C GLU A 81 8.90 -1.25 11.84
N GLN A 82 9.09 -0.55 10.71
CA GLN A 82 10.40 -0.24 10.12
C GLN A 82 10.49 1.23 9.64
N PRO A 83 10.23 2.23 10.51
CA PRO A 83 10.08 3.64 10.10
C PRO A 83 11.33 4.21 9.41
N GLN A 84 12.53 3.93 9.94
CA GLN A 84 13.78 4.48 9.41
C GLN A 84 14.14 3.86 8.06
N ALA A 85 13.96 2.55 7.92
CA ALA A 85 14.22 1.85 6.66
C ALA A 85 13.23 2.31 5.58
N LEU A 86 11.94 2.41 5.91
CA LEU A 86 10.92 2.95 4.99
C LEU A 86 11.27 4.37 4.54
N ALA A 87 11.61 5.27 5.47
CA ALA A 87 12.00 6.64 5.15
C ALA A 87 13.25 6.70 4.25
N GLY A 88 14.24 5.84 4.50
CA GLY A 88 15.45 5.72 3.67
C GLY A 88 15.14 5.32 2.23
N LEU A 89 14.27 4.33 2.04
CA LEU A 89 13.82 3.88 0.72
C LEU A 89 13.08 5.01 -0.02
N LEU A 90 12.12 5.65 0.64
CA LEU A 90 11.34 6.73 0.04
C LEU A 90 12.22 7.93 -0.35
N ARG A 91 13.15 8.34 0.52
CA ARG A 91 14.10 9.43 0.19
C ARG A 91 14.96 9.08 -1.01
N SER A 92 15.50 7.86 -1.06
CA SER A 92 16.36 7.41 -2.16
C SER A 92 15.58 7.35 -3.48
N PHE A 93 14.30 7.01 -3.43
CA PHE A 93 13.43 6.96 -4.59
C PHE A 93 13.07 8.36 -5.13
N PHE A 94 12.73 9.31 -4.25
CA PHE A 94 12.28 10.65 -4.68
C PHE A 94 13.40 11.64 -5.04
N ILE A 95 14.64 11.39 -4.63
CA ILE A 95 15.80 12.26 -4.92
C ILE A 95 16.53 11.79 -6.20
N ARG A 96 16.08 10.70 -6.81
CA ARG A 96 16.63 10.12 -8.04
C ARG A 96 16.33 10.95 -9.28
#